data_AF-A0A930XZL6-F1
#
_entry.id   AF-A0A930XZL6-F1
#
_cell.length_a   1.000
_cell.length_b   1.000
_cell.length_c   1.000
_cell.angle_alpha   90.00
_cell.angle_beta   90.00
_cell.angle_gamma   90.00
#
_symmetry.space_group_name_H-M   'P 1'
#
loop_
_entity.id
_entity.type
_entity.pdbx_description
1 polymer ?
#
loop_
_entity_poly.entity_id
_entity_poly.type
_entity_poly.pdbx_seq_one_letter_code
_entity_poly.pdbx_strand_id
1 'polypeptide(L)'
;MPAHGDVLTSKMNGSLKYEDEIARAYLGEIMREYQNWSEENASIKGPYSEKTNGDSELIHKRVSAFNRYKDFIDQKKYAEKFDSWSNLHSSALEEFLEHLFYDLVKELGSGSAISRSHVFFSTSSILAKPQTDRFDLPVVAIDCKNYLDTAMLESSSTAGTQIRICNSDAMYVICTEWVKLTDEVNLKKFDVDQIYVLRKQKGIDREFRFDESYKKNPIYADVVEKLFNDIRDHLTTDWEALVDERLSTGVLK
;
A
#
# COMPACT_ATOMS: atom_id res chain seq x y z
N MET A 1 -7.08 -1.92 -13.38
CA MET A 1 -8.06 -0.88 -13.01
C MET A 1 -7.77 -0.47 -11.58
N PRO A 2 -8.09 0.78 -11.18
CA PRO A 2 -7.70 1.30 -9.88
C PRO A 2 -8.34 0.51 -8.75
N ALA A 3 -7.54 0.14 -7.76
CA ALA A 3 -7.92 -0.86 -6.76
C ALA A 3 -9.21 -0.53 -5.98
N HIS A 4 -9.47 0.76 -5.74
CA HIS A 4 -10.59 1.28 -4.96
C HIS A 4 -11.83 1.56 -5.83
N GLY A 5 -11.66 2.12 -7.02
CA GLY A 5 -12.76 2.36 -7.96
C GLY A 5 -13.54 1.09 -8.31
N ASP A 6 -12.84 -0.03 -8.49
CA ASP A 6 -13.45 -1.34 -8.73
C ASP A 6 -14.26 -1.82 -7.52
N VAL A 7 -13.75 -1.58 -6.31
CA VAL A 7 -14.43 -1.93 -5.05
C VAL A 7 -15.73 -1.13 -4.90
N LEU A 8 -15.71 0.17 -5.20
CA LEU A 8 -16.89 1.02 -5.17
C LEU A 8 -17.93 0.59 -6.22
N THR A 9 -17.48 0.37 -7.45
CA THR A 9 -18.34 -0.06 -8.57
C THR A 9 -19.01 -1.41 -8.28
N SER A 10 -18.24 -2.36 -7.76
CA SER A 10 -18.75 -3.67 -7.35
C SER A 10 -19.83 -3.55 -6.27
N LYS A 11 -19.65 -2.67 -5.28
CA LYS A 11 -20.66 -2.43 -4.23
C LYS A 11 -21.93 -1.79 -4.76
N MET A 12 -21.81 -0.85 -5.70
CA MET A 12 -22.95 -0.20 -6.33
C MET A 12 -23.77 -1.18 -7.18
N ASN A 13 -23.10 -2.12 -7.85
CA ASN A 13 -23.73 -2.99 -8.85
C ASN A 13 -24.13 -4.38 -8.33
N GLY A 14 -23.48 -4.91 -7.29
CA GLY A 14 -23.47 -6.36 -7.04
C GLY A 14 -23.75 -6.83 -5.61
N SER A 15 -24.09 -5.96 -4.67
CA SER A 15 -24.23 -6.37 -3.26
C SER A 15 -25.65 -6.28 -2.72
N LEU A 16 -26.29 -7.43 -2.47
CA LEU A 16 -27.52 -7.55 -1.67
C LEU A 16 -27.40 -6.85 -0.30
N LYS A 17 -26.18 -6.62 0.21
CA LYS A 17 -25.88 -5.97 1.50
C LYS A 17 -26.11 -4.45 1.47
N TYR A 18 -26.06 -3.80 0.30
CA TYR A 18 -26.10 -2.34 0.16
C TYR A 18 -27.21 -1.84 -0.78
N GLU A 19 -28.33 -2.56 -0.84
CA GLU A 19 -29.45 -2.22 -1.72
C GLU A 19 -30.37 -1.12 -1.19
N ASP A 20 -30.27 -0.80 0.11
CA ASP A 20 -31.09 0.23 0.70
C ASP A 20 -30.75 1.63 0.14
N GLU A 21 -31.77 2.48 0.09
CA GLU A 21 -31.68 3.81 -0.53
C GLU A 21 -30.57 4.68 0.08
N ILE A 22 -30.35 4.55 1.40
CA ILE A 22 -29.32 5.30 2.12
C ILE A 22 -27.92 4.80 1.71
N ALA A 23 -27.71 3.48 1.66
CA ALA A 23 -26.44 2.92 1.19
C ALA A 23 -26.10 3.36 -0.23
N ARG A 24 -27.08 3.35 -1.14
CA ARG A 24 -26.90 3.80 -2.53
C ARG A 24 -26.60 5.30 -2.62
N ALA A 25 -27.31 6.13 -1.85
CA ALA A 25 -27.03 7.56 -1.78
C ALA A 25 -25.60 7.82 -1.29
N TYR A 26 -25.17 7.15 -0.22
CA TYR A 26 -23.81 7.29 0.32
C TYR A 26 -22.74 6.78 -0.64
N LEU A 27 -22.96 5.65 -1.32
CA LEU A 27 -22.03 5.16 -2.35
C LEU A 27 -21.92 6.15 -3.53
N GLY A 28 -23.02 6.80 -3.93
CA GLY A 28 -22.99 7.85 -4.94
C GLY A 28 -22.21 9.09 -4.50
N GLU A 29 -22.33 9.50 -3.24
CA GLU A 29 -21.52 10.58 -2.66
C GLU A 29 -20.04 10.22 -2.63
N ILE A 30 -19.70 9.01 -2.15
CA ILE A 30 -18.32 8.50 -2.09
C ILE A 30 -17.73 8.39 -3.49
N MET A 31 -18.46 7.87 -4.48
CA MET A 31 -17.99 7.73 -5.85
C MET A 31 -17.62 9.08 -6.47
N ARG A 32 -18.41 10.13 -6.21
CA ARG A 32 -18.10 11.48 -6.71
C ARG A 32 -16.83 12.06 -6.09
N GLU A 33 -16.67 11.94 -4.76
CA GLU A 33 -15.44 12.40 -4.10
C GLU A 33 -14.22 11.57 -4.51
N TYR A 34 -14.41 10.27 -4.72
CA TYR A 34 -13.40 9.38 -5.28
C TYR A 34 -12.95 9.84 -6.67
N GLN A 35 -13.88 10.17 -7.56
CA GLN A 35 -13.56 10.66 -8.90
C GLN A 35 -12.72 11.94 -8.85
N ASN A 36 -13.12 12.91 -8.02
CA ASN A 36 -12.33 14.14 -7.80
C ASN A 36 -10.91 13.82 -7.33
N TRP A 37 -10.77 12.94 -6.33
CA TRP A 37 -9.47 12.54 -5.78
C TRP A 37 -8.59 11.79 -6.81
N SER A 38 -9.18 10.89 -7.59
CA SER A 38 -8.48 10.09 -8.61
C SER A 38 -8.04 10.96 -9.78
N GLU A 39 -8.90 11.87 -10.26
CA GLU A 39 -8.57 12.84 -11.32
C GLU A 39 -7.45 13.80 -10.90
N GLU A 40 -7.52 14.31 -9.66
CA GLU A 40 -6.46 15.15 -9.09
C GLU A 40 -5.12 14.39 -9.08
N ASN A 41 -5.11 13.13 -8.63
CA ASN A 41 -3.89 12.31 -8.63
C ASN A 41 -3.37 11.99 -10.03
N ALA A 42 -4.27 11.74 -11.00
CA ALA A 42 -3.89 11.48 -12.38
C ALA A 42 -3.25 12.70 -13.07
N SER A 43 -3.63 13.91 -12.62
CA SER A 43 -3.09 15.17 -13.12
C SER A 43 -1.67 15.47 -12.61
N ILE A 44 -1.32 14.97 -11.42
CA ILE A 44 0.02 15.10 -10.84
C ILE A 44 0.96 14.12 -11.55
N LYS A 45 2.07 14.62 -12.10
CA LYS A 45 3.11 13.82 -12.75
C LYS A 45 4.37 13.72 -11.88
N GLY A 46 4.89 12.51 -11.77
CA GLY A 46 6.01 12.16 -10.91
C GLY A 46 5.60 11.94 -9.44
N PRO A 47 6.59 11.79 -8.54
CA PRO A 47 8.03 11.84 -8.84
C PRO A 47 8.55 10.64 -9.68
N TYR A 48 9.74 10.80 -10.23
CA TYR A 48 10.41 9.83 -11.11
C TYR A 48 11.64 9.20 -10.41
N SER A 49 12.40 8.38 -11.13
CA SER A 49 13.61 7.69 -10.66
C SER A 49 14.72 8.67 -10.25
N GLU A 50 14.94 9.74 -11.02
CA GLU A 50 15.87 10.80 -10.65
C GLU A 50 15.29 11.70 -9.56
N LYS A 51 16.08 11.97 -8.51
CA LYS A 51 15.68 12.85 -7.40
C LYS A 51 15.67 14.30 -7.86
N THR A 52 14.57 15.00 -7.56
CA THR A 52 14.45 16.44 -7.85
C THR A 52 14.02 17.22 -6.62
N ASN A 53 14.34 18.51 -6.57
CA ASN A 53 13.89 19.41 -5.50
C ASN A 53 12.35 19.59 -5.46
N GLY A 54 11.65 19.21 -6.53
CA GLY A 54 10.18 19.29 -6.62
C GLY A 54 9.47 18.05 -6.06
N ASP A 55 10.17 16.95 -5.79
CA ASP A 55 9.56 15.67 -5.41
C ASP A 55 8.72 15.80 -4.13
N SER A 56 9.27 16.47 -3.12
CA SER A 56 8.58 16.68 -1.85
C SER A 56 7.27 17.43 -2.04
N GLU A 57 7.23 18.46 -2.91
CA GLU A 57 6.01 19.20 -3.20
C GLU A 57 4.94 18.32 -3.87
N LEU A 58 5.34 17.47 -4.82
CA LEU A 58 4.45 16.54 -5.52
C LEU A 58 3.86 15.51 -4.54
N ILE A 59 4.70 14.92 -3.69
CA ILE A 59 4.26 13.95 -2.67
C ILE A 59 3.32 14.63 -1.67
N HIS A 60 3.65 15.83 -1.20
CA HIS A 60 2.79 16.61 -0.31
C HIS A 60 1.42 16.92 -0.94
N LYS A 61 1.36 17.23 -2.24
CA LYS A 61 0.10 17.42 -2.98
C LYS A 61 -0.74 16.14 -2.98
N ARG A 62 -0.16 14.99 -3.33
CA ARG A 62 -0.85 13.68 -3.30
C ARG A 62 -1.36 13.34 -1.90
N VAL A 63 -0.53 13.54 -0.87
CA VAL A 63 -0.89 13.27 0.53
C VAL A 63 -2.01 14.20 1.01
N SER A 64 -1.99 15.46 0.60
CA SER A 64 -3.07 16.41 0.91
C SER A 64 -4.40 15.99 0.28
N ALA A 65 -4.37 15.58 -1.00
CA ALA A 65 -5.54 15.06 -1.68
C ALA A 65 -6.08 13.78 -1.00
N PHE A 66 -5.18 12.87 -0.63
CA PHE A 66 -5.56 11.63 0.04
C PHE A 66 -6.12 11.86 1.45
N ASN A 67 -5.56 12.79 2.23
CA ASN A 67 -6.12 13.17 3.53
C ASN A 67 -7.55 13.71 3.38
N ARG A 68 -7.81 14.60 2.40
CA ARG A 68 -9.18 15.09 2.14
C ARG A 68 -10.15 13.96 1.85
N TYR A 69 -9.76 13.02 0.97
CA TYR A 69 -10.59 11.87 0.64
C TYR A 69 -10.82 10.96 1.86
N LYS A 70 -9.77 10.66 2.62
CA LYS A 70 -9.85 9.83 3.84
C LYS A 70 -10.72 10.47 4.90
N ASP A 71 -10.59 11.78 5.12
CA ASP A 71 -11.42 12.51 6.07
C ASP A 71 -12.89 12.56 5.63
N PHE A 72 -13.14 12.61 4.32
CA PHE A 72 -14.49 12.51 3.78
C PHE A 72 -15.12 11.14 4.07
N ILE A 73 -14.46 10.03 3.70
CA ILE A 73 -15.01 8.68 3.91
C ILE A 73 -14.99 8.23 5.38
N ASP A 74 -14.20 8.88 6.24
CA ASP A 74 -14.17 8.67 7.69
C ASP A 74 -15.33 9.34 8.43
N GLN A 75 -16.15 10.16 7.78
CA GLN A 75 -17.32 10.76 8.43
C GLN A 75 -18.24 9.70 9.04
N LYS A 76 -18.77 9.99 10.23
CA LYS A 76 -19.56 9.04 11.04
C LYS A 76 -20.66 8.33 10.24
N LYS A 77 -21.41 9.07 9.41
CA LYS A 77 -22.49 8.52 8.56
C LYS A 77 -22.02 7.41 7.61
N TYR A 78 -20.82 7.52 7.06
CA TYR A 78 -20.25 6.50 6.18
C TYR A 78 -19.62 5.37 6.97
N ALA A 79 -18.89 5.70 8.04
CA ALA A 79 -18.23 4.71 8.87
C ALA A 79 -19.21 3.76 9.57
N GLU A 80 -20.37 4.26 10.01
CA GLU A 80 -21.42 3.42 10.60
C GLU A 80 -22.12 2.55 9.55
N LYS A 81 -22.23 3.03 8.31
CA LYS A 81 -22.91 2.32 7.23
C LYS A 81 -22.03 1.25 6.57
N PHE A 82 -20.73 1.54 6.42
CA PHE A 82 -19.75 0.66 5.80
C PHE A 82 -18.79 0.14 6.88
N ASP A 83 -19.00 -1.12 7.27
CA ASP A 83 -18.18 -1.81 8.26
C ASP A 83 -16.72 -2.00 7.79
N SER A 84 -15.84 -2.40 8.70
CA SER A 84 -14.42 -2.65 8.41
C SER A 84 -14.20 -3.75 7.36
N TRP A 85 -15.17 -4.66 7.19
CA TRP A 85 -15.17 -5.71 6.18
C TRP A 85 -15.52 -5.20 4.78
N SER A 86 -15.93 -3.95 4.64
CA SER A 86 -16.22 -3.34 3.35
C SER A 86 -14.97 -3.14 2.48
N ASN A 87 -13.76 -3.27 3.03
CA ASN A 87 -12.48 -2.96 2.37
C ASN A 87 -12.38 -1.51 1.84
N LEU A 88 -13.26 -0.60 2.27
CA LEU A 88 -13.29 0.78 1.77
C LEU A 88 -11.96 1.51 2.07
N HIS A 89 -11.52 1.52 3.33
CA HIS A 89 -10.32 2.27 3.72
C HIS A 89 -9.03 1.63 3.23
N SER A 90 -8.95 0.29 3.19
CA SER A 90 -7.73 -0.42 2.79
C SER A 90 -7.50 -0.32 1.29
N SER A 91 -8.56 -0.50 0.48
CA SER A 91 -8.44 -0.33 -0.99
C SER A 91 -8.13 1.12 -1.38
N ALA A 92 -8.61 2.12 -0.63
CA ALA A 92 -8.21 3.52 -0.85
C ALA A 92 -6.71 3.75 -0.60
N LEU A 93 -6.13 3.07 0.41
CA LEU A 93 -4.68 3.12 0.66
C LEU A 93 -3.89 2.40 -0.43
N GLU A 94 -4.35 1.23 -0.89
CA GLU A 94 -3.76 0.52 -2.03
C GLU A 94 -3.71 1.43 -3.26
N GLU A 95 -4.84 2.03 -3.66
CA GLU A 95 -4.90 2.91 -4.84
C GLU A 95 -4.09 4.21 -4.67
N PHE A 96 -4.01 4.74 -3.44
CA PHE A 96 -3.10 5.86 -3.16
C PHE A 96 -1.64 5.50 -3.48
N LEU A 97 -1.19 4.30 -3.10
CA LEU A 97 0.17 3.85 -3.43
C LEU A 97 0.33 3.58 -4.93
N GLU A 98 -0.70 3.06 -5.61
CA GLU A 98 -0.69 2.94 -7.07
C GLU A 98 -0.43 4.30 -7.72
N HIS A 99 -1.16 5.35 -7.32
CA HIS A 99 -0.92 6.71 -7.80
C HIS A 99 0.45 7.28 -7.44
N LEU A 100 0.93 6.99 -6.22
CA LEU A 100 2.22 7.47 -5.72
C LEU A 100 3.39 6.91 -6.54
N PHE A 101 3.33 5.63 -6.91
CA PHE A 101 4.42 4.93 -7.62
C PHE A 101 4.20 4.81 -9.14
N TYR A 102 3.05 5.21 -9.66
CA TYR A 102 2.66 5.01 -11.06
C TYR A 102 3.73 5.51 -12.05
N ASP A 103 4.14 6.77 -11.92
CA ASP A 103 5.06 7.40 -12.87
C ASP A 103 6.49 6.84 -12.75
N LEU A 104 6.94 6.52 -11.52
CA LEU A 104 8.22 5.85 -11.27
C LEU A 104 8.26 4.47 -11.95
N VAL A 105 7.26 3.61 -11.70
CA VAL A 105 7.22 2.27 -12.26
C VAL A 105 7.09 2.31 -13.78
N LYS A 106 6.29 3.24 -14.30
CA LYS A 106 6.12 3.44 -15.75
C LYS A 106 7.41 3.87 -16.44
N GLU A 107 8.22 4.70 -15.80
CA GLU A 107 9.53 5.12 -16.32
C GLU A 107 10.53 3.97 -16.37
N LEU A 108 10.53 3.10 -15.36
CA LEU A 108 11.44 1.94 -15.27
C LEU A 108 11.18 0.84 -16.33
N GLY A 109 10.09 0.93 -17.10
CA GLY A 109 9.95 0.21 -18.37
C GLY A 109 8.81 -0.81 -18.47
N SER A 110 8.64 -1.35 -19.69
CA SER A 110 7.46 -2.12 -20.15
C SER A 110 7.25 -3.52 -19.55
N GLY A 111 8.19 -4.00 -18.74
CA GLY A 111 8.05 -5.24 -17.96
C GLY A 111 7.64 -5.02 -16.51
N SER A 112 7.66 -3.76 -16.05
CA SER A 112 7.32 -3.37 -14.69
C SER A 112 5.82 -3.09 -14.60
N ALA A 113 5.14 -3.80 -13.72
CA ALA A 113 3.71 -3.62 -13.49
C ALA A 113 3.45 -3.46 -11.99
N ILE A 114 2.58 -2.52 -11.63
CA ILE A 114 1.93 -2.52 -10.32
C ILE A 114 0.74 -3.46 -10.44
N SER A 115 0.76 -4.55 -9.69
CA SER A 115 -0.35 -5.50 -9.65
C SER A 115 -0.67 -5.92 -8.22
N ARG A 116 -1.95 -6.18 -7.97
CA ARG A 116 -2.36 -6.93 -6.78
C ARG A 116 -2.10 -8.41 -7.05
N SER A 117 -1.17 -8.98 -6.29
CA SER A 117 -0.77 -10.38 -6.46
C SER A 117 -0.79 -11.12 -5.13
N HIS A 118 -1.35 -12.33 -5.14
CA HIS A 118 -1.13 -13.32 -4.09
C HIS A 118 0.05 -14.18 -4.53
N VAL A 119 1.23 -13.96 -3.94
CA VAL A 119 2.42 -14.75 -4.28
C VAL A 119 2.27 -16.15 -3.67
N PHE A 120 2.00 -17.15 -4.51
CA PHE A 120 2.08 -18.56 -4.16
C PHE A 120 2.88 -19.27 -5.26
N PHE A 121 4.10 -19.74 -4.93
CA PHE A 121 4.91 -20.53 -5.83
C PHE A 121 5.12 -21.93 -5.22
N SER A 122 4.48 -22.95 -5.80
CA SER A 122 4.76 -24.35 -5.48
C SER A 122 4.63 -25.18 -6.74
N THR A 123 5.77 -25.64 -7.28
CA THR A 123 5.79 -26.59 -8.38
C THR A 123 6.05 -27.99 -7.84
N SER A 124 5.03 -28.85 -7.89
CA SER A 124 5.23 -30.30 -7.75
C SER A 124 4.75 -30.97 -9.04
N SER A 125 5.66 -31.61 -9.77
CA SER A 125 5.30 -32.38 -10.96
C SER A 125 5.96 -33.74 -10.92
N ILE A 126 5.15 -34.80 -10.84
CA ILE A 126 5.63 -36.19 -10.95
C ILE A 126 5.61 -36.69 -12.40
N LEU A 127 4.82 -36.11 -13.30
CA LEU A 127 4.82 -36.38 -14.74
C LEU A 127 4.20 -35.16 -15.46
N ALA A 128 4.92 -34.43 -16.33
CA ALA A 128 4.30 -33.31 -17.07
C ALA A 128 4.86 -33.11 -18.48
N LYS A 129 3.95 -32.88 -19.42
CA LYS A 129 4.21 -32.35 -20.78
C LYS A 129 4.71 -30.90 -20.68
N PRO A 130 5.44 -30.38 -21.67
CA PRO A 130 5.86 -28.98 -21.68
C PRO A 130 4.66 -28.03 -21.67
N GLN A 131 4.65 -27.09 -20.72
CA GLN A 131 3.68 -26.00 -20.56
C GLN A 131 4.44 -24.67 -20.42
N THR A 132 3.86 -23.58 -20.93
CA THR A 132 4.40 -22.23 -20.80
C THR A 132 3.45 -21.40 -19.96
N ASP A 133 3.95 -20.88 -18.85
CA ASP A 133 3.20 -20.03 -17.92
C ASP A 133 3.90 -18.67 -17.76
N ARG A 134 3.12 -17.64 -17.44
CA ARG A 134 3.64 -16.30 -17.09
C ARG A 134 3.70 -16.17 -15.58
N PHE A 135 4.82 -15.68 -15.06
CA PHE A 135 5.02 -15.44 -13.64
C PHE A 135 5.42 -13.98 -13.41
N ASP A 136 4.87 -13.38 -12.37
CA ASP A 136 5.28 -12.07 -11.88
C ASP A 136 6.32 -12.27 -10.78
N LEU A 137 7.49 -11.66 -10.95
CA LEU A 137 8.55 -11.67 -9.94
C LEU A 137 8.52 -10.35 -9.15
N PRO A 138 8.22 -10.39 -7.83
CA PRO A 138 8.17 -9.17 -7.04
C PRO A 138 9.58 -8.60 -6.86
N VAL A 139 9.73 -7.33 -7.21
CA VAL A 139 10.94 -6.52 -6.94
C VAL A 139 10.72 -5.68 -5.67
N VAL A 140 9.48 -5.22 -5.48
CA VAL A 140 8.98 -4.57 -4.26
C VAL A 140 7.58 -5.12 -3.99
N ALA A 141 7.28 -5.38 -2.72
CA ALA A 141 5.95 -5.75 -2.27
C ALA A 141 5.56 -4.91 -1.05
N ILE A 142 4.36 -4.33 -1.10
CA ILE A 142 3.83 -3.45 -0.06
C ILE A 142 2.53 -4.04 0.50
N ASP A 143 2.53 -4.42 1.78
CA ASP A 143 1.33 -4.87 2.47
C ASP A 143 0.59 -3.66 3.09
N CYS A 144 -0.61 -3.37 2.59
CA CYS A 144 -1.42 -2.23 3.02
C CYS A 144 -2.43 -2.64 4.11
N LYS A 145 -2.33 -2.04 5.29
CA LYS A 145 -3.25 -2.31 6.41
C LYS A 145 -3.81 -1.03 6.99
N ASN A 146 -5.11 -0.98 7.29
CA ASN A 146 -5.65 0.16 8.05
C ASN A 146 -4.98 0.27 9.43
N TYR A 147 -4.84 -0.85 10.14
CA TYR A 147 -4.06 -0.92 11.38
C TYR A 147 -3.20 -2.18 11.38
N LEU A 148 -2.13 -2.18 12.16
CA LEU A 148 -1.25 -3.34 12.35
C LEU A 148 -1.28 -3.82 13.80
N ASP A 149 -1.73 -5.05 14.02
CA ASP A 149 -1.61 -5.76 15.30
C ASP A 149 -0.59 -6.91 15.20
N THR A 150 -0.38 -7.64 16.31
CA THR A 150 0.64 -8.71 16.38
C THR A 150 0.34 -9.87 15.44
N ALA A 151 -0.92 -10.30 15.35
CA ALA A 151 -1.30 -11.42 14.49
C ALA A 151 -1.15 -11.05 13.00
N MET A 152 -1.49 -9.81 12.63
CA MET A 152 -1.23 -9.29 11.29
C MET A 152 0.26 -9.21 11.00
N LEU A 153 1.08 -8.76 11.95
CA LEU A 153 2.54 -8.70 11.77
C LEU A 153 3.16 -10.09 11.57
N GLU A 154 2.71 -11.10 12.31
CA GLU A 154 3.12 -12.50 12.13
C GLU A 154 2.75 -13.04 10.74
N SER A 155 1.51 -12.77 10.30
CA SER A 155 1.04 -13.16 8.97
C SER A 155 1.84 -12.44 7.87
N SER A 156 2.08 -11.13 8.01
CA SER A 156 2.84 -10.34 7.05
C SER A 156 4.29 -10.81 7.00
N SER A 157 4.92 -11.12 8.13
CA SER A 157 6.26 -11.69 8.19
C SER A 157 6.37 -13.00 7.41
N THR A 158 5.39 -13.89 7.56
CA THR A 158 5.35 -15.16 6.80
C THR A 158 5.29 -14.90 5.29
N ALA A 159 4.48 -13.93 4.86
CA ALA A 159 4.41 -13.54 3.45
C ALA A 159 5.75 -12.95 2.96
N GLY A 160 6.42 -12.13 3.78
CA GLY A 160 7.76 -11.61 3.50
C GLY A 160 8.79 -12.71 3.28
N THR A 161 8.78 -13.76 4.10
CA THR A 161 9.63 -14.95 3.90
C THR A 161 9.36 -15.62 2.54
N GLN A 162 8.08 -15.79 2.15
CA GLN A 162 7.73 -16.40 0.86
C GLN A 162 8.16 -15.54 -0.33
N ILE A 163 8.04 -14.22 -0.23
CA ILE A 163 8.50 -13.29 -1.25
C ILE A 163 10.02 -13.40 -1.41
N ARG A 164 10.77 -13.43 -0.31
CA ARG A 164 12.23 -13.60 -0.34
C ARG A 164 12.70 -14.96 -0.86
N ILE A 165 11.90 -16.01 -0.71
CA ILE A 165 12.17 -17.30 -1.35
C ILE A 165 12.05 -17.19 -2.88
N CYS A 166 11.11 -16.38 -3.37
CA CYS A 166 10.91 -16.17 -4.81
C CYS A 166 11.97 -15.24 -5.41
N ASN A 167 12.30 -14.14 -4.71
CA ASN A 167 13.33 -13.19 -5.09
C ASN A 167 14.01 -12.66 -3.82
N SER A 168 15.27 -13.04 -3.60
CA SER A 168 16.03 -12.67 -2.40
C SER A 168 16.29 -11.18 -2.28
N ASP A 169 16.27 -10.46 -3.40
CA ASP A 169 16.49 -9.01 -3.47
C ASP A 169 15.16 -8.23 -3.44
N ALA A 170 14.03 -8.92 -3.29
CA ALA A 170 12.74 -8.26 -3.15
C ALA A 170 12.65 -7.50 -1.82
N MET A 171 12.27 -6.23 -1.90
CA MET A 171 11.97 -5.45 -0.71
C MET A 171 10.51 -5.64 -0.30
N TYR A 172 10.28 -6.00 0.96
CA TYR A 172 8.97 -6.22 1.53
C TYR A 172 8.69 -5.26 2.69
N VAL A 173 7.72 -4.37 2.49
CA VAL A 173 7.36 -3.33 3.47
C VAL A 173 5.89 -3.40 3.86
N ILE A 174 5.58 -2.93 5.06
CA ILE A 174 4.20 -2.76 5.53
C ILE A 174 3.87 -1.28 5.57
N CYS A 175 2.78 -0.88 4.93
CA CYS A 175 2.22 0.47 4.99
C CYS A 175 0.92 0.45 5.80
N THR A 176 0.89 1.14 6.93
CA THR A 176 -0.29 1.17 7.80
C THR A 176 -0.63 2.55 8.35
N GLU A 177 -1.90 2.82 8.63
CA GLU A 177 -2.30 4.10 9.23
C GLU A 177 -2.09 4.12 10.75
N TRP A 178 -2.43 3.03 11.42
CA TRP A 178 -2.38 2.90 12.88
C TRP A 178 -1.61 1.65 13.33
N VAL A 179 -1.11 1.68 14.56
CA VAL A 179 -0.46 0.51 15.18
C VAL A 179 -1.16 0.11 16.47
N LYS A 180 -1.49 -1.17 16.61
CA LYS A 180 -2.05 -1.81 17.82
C LYS A 180 -1.05 -2.78 18.49
N LEU A 181 0.24 -2.64 18.21
CA LEU A 181 1.30 -3.43 18.84
C LEU A 181 1.55 -3.01 20.29
N THR A 182 1.92 -3.97 21.13
CA THR A 182 2.43 -3.73 22.48
C THR A 182 3.95 -3.49 22.45
N ASP A 183 4.49 -2.91 23.52
CA ASP A 183 5.94 -2.63 23.62
C ASP A 183 6.79 -3.91 23.79
N GLU A 184 6.15 -5.05 24.02
CA GLU A 184 6.78 -6.37 24.14
C GLU A 184 7.13 -6.97 22.77
N VAL A 185 6.57 -6.43 21.69
CA VAL A 185 6.80 -6.94 20.34
C VAL A 185 8.22 -6.58 19.87
N ASN A 186 9.08 -7.59 19.73
CA ASN A 186 10.41 -7.41 19.16
C ASN A 186 10.34 -7.41 17.63
N LEU A 187 10.29 -6.21 17.04
CA LEU A 187 10.20 -6.00 15.59
C LEU A 187 11.33 -6.68 14.79
N LYS A 188 12.52 -6.89 15.39
CA LYS A 188 13.66 -7.51 14.72
C LYS A 188 13.47 -8.99 14.39
N LYS A 189 12.43 -9.64 14.94
CA LYS A 189 12.12 -11.04 14.67
C LYS A 189 11.35 -11.26 13.37
N PHE A 190 10.79 -10.19 12.80
CA PHE A 190 9.89 -10.30 11.67
C PHE A 190 10.63 -10.07 10.37
N ASP A 191 10.24 -10.87 9.39
CA ASP A 191 10.72 -10.83 8.03
C ASP A 191 10.07 -9.68 7.25
N VAL A 192 10.34 -8.44 7.67
CA VAL A 192 9.84 -7.20 7.05
C VAL A 192 10.97 -6.17 7.02
N ASP A 193 11.22 -5.57 5.86
CA ASP A 193 12.31 -4.60 5.70
C ASP A 193 12.01 -3.27 6.39
N GLN A 194 10.76 -2.80 6.28
CA GLN A 194 10.32 -1.58 6.96
C GLN A 194 8.80 -1.57 7.21
N ILE A 195 8.40 -0.97 8.34
CA ILE A 195 7.00 -0.69 8.68
C ILE A 195 6.80 0.83 8.71
N TYR A 196 5.84 1.33 7.95
CA TYR A 196 5.48 2.75 7.89
C TYR A 196 4.14 2.99 8.57
N VAL A 197 4.13 3.86 9.58
CA VAL A 197 2.92 4.24 10.32
C VAL A 197 2.52 5.66 9.93
N LEU A 198 1.64 5.77 8.95
CA LEU A 198 1.35 7.01 8.23
C LEU A 198 0.81 8.13 9.12
N ARG A 199 0.04 7.80 10.16
CA ARG A 199 -0.53 8.79 11.09
C ARG A 199 0.30 9.00 12.36
N LYS A 200 1.45 8.31 12.50
CA LYS A 200 2.28 8.33 13.71
C LYS A 200 1.44 8.13 15.00
N GLN A 201 0.47 7.22 14.96
CA GLN A 201 -0.56 7.09 16.01
C GLN A 201 -0.88 5.63 16.34
N LYS A 202 -1.07 5.32 17.63
CA LYS A 202 -1.62 4.03 18.05
C LYS A 202 -3.09 3.91 17.62
N GLY A 203 -3.51 2.71 17.25
CA GLY A 203 -4.89 2.44 16.89
C GLY A 203 -5.76 2.33 18.13
N ILE A 204 -6.91 2.99 18.12
CA ILE A 204 -8.00 2.77 19.07
C ILE A 204 -9.15 2.03 18.40
N ASP A 205 -10.05 1.48 19.20
CA ASP A 205 -11.26 0.87 18.68
C ASP A 205 -12.15 1.89 17.99
N ARG A 206 -12.86 1.42 16.96
CA ARG A 206 -13.52 2.30 15.99
C ARG A 206 -14.60 3.17 16.63
N GLU A 207 -15.28 2.65 17.65
CA GLU A 207 -16.32 3.36 18.40
C GLU A 207 -15.79 4.64 19.06
N PHE A 208 -14.60 4.59 19.62
CA PHE A 208 -13.96 5.73 20.30
C PHE A 208 -13.38 6.77 19.33
N ARG A 209 -13.37 6.51 18.01
CA ARG A 209 -12.84 7.47 17.03
C ARG A 209 -13.76 8.67 16.81
N PHE A 210 -14.99 8.62 17.30
CA PHE A 210 -15.95 9.72 17.22
C PHE A 210 -16.11 10.45 18.55
N ASP A 211 -15.36 10.07 19.57
CA ASP A 211 -15.35 10.77 20.86
C ASP A 211 -14.72 12.15 20.70
N GLU A 212 -15.29 13.15 21.39
CA GLU A 212 -14.78 14.53 21.34
C GLU A 212 -13.31 14.66 21.81
N SER A 213 -12.86 13.72 22.64
CA SER A 213 -11.48 13.65 23.15
C SER A 213 -10.51 13.06 22.13
N TYR A 214 -10.99 12.36 21.10
CA TYR A 214 -10.13 11.73 20.12
C TYR A 214 -9.64 12.72 19.07
N LYS A 215 -8.32 12.93 19.04
CA LYS A 215 -7.66 13.69 17.98
C LYS A 215 -7.02 12.73 16.97
N LYS A 216 -7.64 12.61 15.80
CA LYS A 216 -7.07 11.86 14.67
C LYS A 216 -5.91 12.65 14.06
N ASN A 217 -4.74 12.04 13.99
CA ASN A 217 -3.62 12.63 13.24
C ASN A 217 -3.87 12.52 11.73
N PRO A 218 -3.42 13.50 10.92
CA PRO A 218 -3.41 13.35 9.47
C PRO A 218 -2.41 12.25 9.05
N ILE A 219 -2.52 11.79 7.82
CA ILE A 219 -1.43 11.08 7.15
C ILE A 219 -0.33 12.10 6.90
N TYR A 220 0.85 11.84 7.45
CA TYR A 220 1.96 12.77 7.37
C TYR A 220 2.75 12.56 6.07
N ALA A 221 2.99 13.67 5.36
CA ALA A 221 3.68 13.63 4.08
C ALA A 221 5.16 13.25 4.20
N ASP A 222 5.83 13.58 5.30
CA ASP A 222 7.22 13.19 5.55
C ASP A 222 7.41 11.67 5.65
N VAL A 223 6.42 10.95 6.21
CA VAL A 223 6.45 9.48 6.27
C VAL A 223 6.24 8.86 4.88
N VAL A 224 5.33 9.43 4.09
CA VAL A 224 5.07 8.98 2.71
C VAL A 224 6.26 9.28 1.80
N GLU A 225 6.90 10.45 1.98
CA GLU A 225 8.12 10.80 1.26
C GLU A 225 9.26 9.85 1.59
N LYS A 226 9.43 9.49 2.88
CA LYS A 226 10.40 8.45 3.27
C LYS A 226 10.09 7.11 2.60
N LEU A 227 8.83 6.65 2.63
CA LEU A 227 8.41 5.41 1.94
C LEU A 227 8.75 5.45 0.45
N PHE A 228 8.43 6.56 -0.22
CA PHE A 228 8.71 6.73 -1.64
C PHE A 228 10.20 6.68 -1.94
N ASN A 229 11.01 7.40 -1.15
CA ASN A 229 12.45 7.46 -1.33
C ASN A 229 13.13 6.12 -1.08
N ASP A 230 12.75 5.39 -0.03
CA ASP A 230 13.31 4.07 0.26
C ASP A 230 13.00 3.08 -0.87
N ILE A 231 11.78 3.10 -1.43
CA ILE A 231 11.40 2.27 -2.59
C ILE A 231 12.13 2.71 -3.86
N ARG A 232 12.21 4.02 -4.12
CA ARG A 232 12.92 4.54 -5.29
C ARG A 232 14.39 4.18 -5.26
N ASP A 233 15.04 4.32 -4.12
CA ASP A 233 16.46 4.00 -3.95
C ASP A 233 16.68 2.50 -4.18
N HIS A 234 15.80 1.63 -3.64
CA HIS A 234 15.85 0.19 -3.92
C HIS A 234 15.71 -0.15 -5.40
N LEU A 235 14.76 0.47 -6.10
CA LEU A 235 14.47 0.22 -7.52
C LEU A 235 15.52 0.78 -8.48
N THR A 236 16.29 1.77 -8.05
CA THR A 236 17.33 2.42 -8.87
C THR A 236 18.74 1.98 -8.52
N THR A 237 18.89 1.14 -7.50
CA THR A 237 20.17 0.52 -7.13
C THR A 237 20.51 -0.59 -8.14
N ASP A 238 21.75 -0.59 -8.62
CA ASP A 238 22.30 -1.72 -9.37
C ASP A 238 22.63 -2.87 -8.40
N TRP A 239 21.80 -3.93 -8.42
CA TRP A 239 21.97 -5.08 -7.53
C TRP A 239 23.14 -5.97 -7.95
N GLU A 240 23.56 -5.96 -9.22
CA GLU A 240 24.61 -6.83 -9.75
C GLU A 240 26.01 -6.21 -9.62
N ALA A 241 26.14 -4.88 -9.77
CA ALA A 241 27.41 -4.16 -9.67
C ALA A 241 28.08 -4.27 -8.27
N LEU A 242 27.32 -4.69 -7.25
CA LEU A 242 27.83 -4.82 -5.89
C LEU A 242 28.93 -5.86 -5.74
N VAL A 243 29.01 -6.93 -6.55
CA VAL A 243 30.01 -7.99 -6.29
C VAL A 243 31.43 -7.51 -6.56
N ASP A 244 31.67 -6.89 -7.72
CA ASP A 244 33.02 -6.43 -8.10
C ASP A 244 33.48 -5.24 -7.24
N GLU A 245 32.56 -4.31 -6.94
CA GLU A 245 32.85 -3.20 -6.02
C GLU A 245 33.14 -3.70 -4.61
N ARG A 246 32.32 -4.62 -4.08
CA ARG A 246 32.49 -5.15 -2.72
C ARG A 246 33.66 -6.12 -2.60
N LEU A 247 34.04 -6.79 -3.68
CA LEU A 247 35.26 -7.61 -3.71
C LEU A 247 36.50 -6.77 -3.37
N SER A 248 36.56 -5.54 -3.88
CA SER A 248 37.66 -4.61 -3.58
C SER A 248 37.74 -4.22 -2.10
N THR A 249 36.62 -4.27 -1.38
CA THR A 249 36.54 -4.01 0.07
C THR A 249 36.85 -5.25 0.92
N GLY A 250 36.92 -6.44 0.31
CA GLY A 250 37.06 -7.72 1.00
C GLY A 250 35.82 -8.19 1.75
N VAL A 251 34.67 -7.49 1.62
CA VAL A 251 33.43 -7.76 2.36
C VAL A 251 32.23 -7.76 1.42
N LEU A 252 31.68 -8.94 1.12
CA LEU A 252 30.55 -9.11 0.20
C LEU A 252 29.16 -9.02 0.86
N LYS A 253 29.07 -9.09 2.20
CA LYS A 253 27.80 -8.99 2.93
C LYS A 253 27.98 -8.29 4.26
#